data_AF-A0A7W1T2J5-F1
#
_entry.id   AF-A0A7W1T2J5-F1
#
_cell.length_a   1.000
_cell.length_b   1.000
_cell.length_c   1.000
_cell.angle_alpha   90.00
_cell.angle_beta   90.00
_cell.angle_gamma   90.00
#
_symmetry.space_group_name_H-M   'P 1'
#
loop_
_entity.id
_entity.type
_entity.pdbx_description
1 polymer ?
#
loop_
_entity_poly.entity_id
_entity_poly.type
_entity_poly.pdbx_seq_one_letter_code
_entity_poly.pdbx_strand_id
1 'polypeptide(L)' 'SNGRLEALNSRVRLISHRAHGFHSADALIAMVYLCCAGIQIALPHR' A
#
# COMPACT_ATOMS: atom_id res chain seq x y z
N SER A 1 2.08 2.40 23.30
CA SER A 1 1.72 3.36 22.23
C SER A 1 1.54 2.60 20.94
N ASN A 2 0.32 2.12 20.65
CA ASN A 2 0.01 1.33 19.45
C ASN A 2 -0.46 2.19 18.27
N GLY A 3 -0.64 3.50 18.45
CA GLY A 3 -1.23 4.38 17.44
C GLY A 3 -0.55 4.35 16.07
N ARG A 4 0.78 4.18 16.02
CA ARG A 4 1.51 4.00 14.75
C ARG A 4 1.12 2.71 14.02
N LEU A 5 1.00 1.61 14.76
CA LEU A 5 0.60 0.32 14.19
C LEU A 5 -0.86 0.34 13.75
N GLU A 6 -1.74 0.94 14.54
CA GLU A 6 -3.16 1.08 14.20
C GLU A 6 -3.39 1.96 12.97
N ALA A 7 -2.64 3.06 12.86
CA ALA A 7 -2.65 3.92 11.69
C ALA A 7 -2.19 3.18 10.43
N LEU A 8 -1.12 2.38 10.54
CA LEU A 8 -0.66 1.53 9.43
C LEU A 8 -1.70 0.48 9.05
N ASN A 9 -2.26 -0.22 10.03
CA ASN A 9 -3.25 -1.29 9.79
C ASN A 9 -4.51 -0.73 9.11
N SER A 10 -4.96 0.45 9.52
CA SER A 10 -6.05 1.17 8.88
C SER A 10 -5.74 1.55 7.42
N ARG A 11 -4.52 2.00 7.12
CA ARG A 11 -4.09 2.31 5.74
C ARG A 11 -4.05 1.06 4.86
N VAL A 12 -3.48 -0.04 5.36
CA VAL A 12 -3.43 -1.31 4.61
C VAL A 12 -4.85 -1.78 4.27
N ARG A 13 -5.78 -1.72 5.22
CA ARG A 13 -7.19 -2.09 4.98
C ARG A 13 -7.84 -1.25 3.86
N LEU A 14 -7.57 0.06 3.81
CA LEU A 14 -8.07 0.93 2.73
C LEU A 14 -7.44 0.59 1.37
N ILE A 15 -6.15 0.24 1.35
CA ILE A 15 -5.46 -0.18 0.12
C ILE A 15 -6.05 -1.50 -0.39
N SER A 16 -6.24 -2.49 0.49
CA SER A 16 -6.86 -3.77 0.14
C SER A 16 -8.27 -3.60 -0.45
N HIS A 17 -9.06 -2.66 0.08
CA HIS A 17 -10.38 -2.34 -0.48
C HIS A 17 -10.29 -1.73 -1.89
N ARG A 18 -9.30 -0.87 -2.16
CA ARG A 18 -9.08 -0.32 -3.51
C ARG A 18 -8.49 -1.32 -4.49
N ALA A 19 -7.76 -2.31 -3.98
CA ALA A 19 -7.17 -3.39 -4.76
C ALA A 19 -8.16 -4.47 -5.18
N HIS A 20 -9.47 -4.27 -4.97
CA HIS A 20 -10.49 -5.20 -5.41
C HIS A 20 -10.44 -5.35 -6.94
N GLY A 21 -10.09 -6.53 -7.43
CA GLY A 21 -9.84 -6.80 -8.85
C GLY A 21 -8.36 -6.90 -9.24
N PHE A 22 -7.42 -6.80 -8.29
CA PHE A 22 -6.02 -7.09 -8.56
C PHE A 22 -5.84 -8.56 -8.96
N HIS A 23 -5.01 -8.78 -9.97
CA HIS A 23 -4.77 -10.11 -10.53
C HIS A 23 -3.81 -10.97 -9.68
N SER A 24 -3.23 -10.41 -8.61
CA SER A 24 -2.25 -11.10 -7.74
C SER A 24 -2.10 -10.40 -6.39
N ALA A 25 -1.71 -11.17 -5.36
CA ALA A 25 -1.35 -10.63 -4.05
C ALA A 25 -0.10 -9.74 -4.10
N ASP A 26 0.82 -10.03 -5.01
CA ASP A 26 2.04 -9.24 -5.21
C ASP A 26 1.74 -7.77 -5.56
N ALA A 27 0.74 -7.53 -6.42
CA ALA A 27 0.30 -6.19 -6.78
C ALA A 27 -0.22 -5.40 -5.57
N LEU A 28 -0.91 -6.06 -4.64
CA LEU A 28 -1.39 -5.45 -3.40
C LEU A 28 -0.21 -5.10 -2.48
N ILE A 29 0.74 -6.03 -2.33
CA ILE A 29 1.94 -5.85 -1.51
C ILE A 29 2.78 -4.68 -2.06
N ALA A 30 3.00 -4.63 -3.37
CA ALA A 30 3.69 -3.53 -4.04
C ALA A 30 2.99 -2.18 -3.79
N MET A 31 1.66 -2.13 -3.84
CA MET A 31 0.89 -0.92 -3.55
C MET A 31 1.04 -0.47 -2.09
N VAL A 32 1.07 -1.41 -1.13
CA VAL A 32 1.35 -1.10 0.29
C VAL A 32 2.76 -0.52 0.44
N TYR A 33 3.77 -1.14 -0.16
CA TYR A 33 5.14 -0.63 -0.11
C TYR A 33 5.26 0.77 -0.73
N LEU A 34 4.63 1.00 -1.88
CA LEU A 34 4.58 2.30 -2.53
C LEU A 34 3.95 3.39 -1.65
N CYS A 35 2.81 3.09 -1.01
CA CYS A 35 2.07 4.08 -0.23
C CYS A 35 2.55 4.26 1.21
N CYS A 36 3.22 3.26 1.82
CA CYS A 36 3.51 3.25 3.25
C CYS A 36 5.00 3.12 3.60
N ALA A 37 5.85 2.58 2.71
CA ALA A 37 7.27 2.36 3.02
C ALA A 37 8.20 3.50 2.57
N GLY A 38 7.65 4.56 1.96
CA GLY A 38 8.44 5.73 1.53
C GLY A 38 9.33 5.47 0.32
N ILE A 39 9.09 4.40 -0.42
CA ILE A 39 9.86 4.04 -1.62
C ILE A 39 9.68 5.13 -2.68
N GLN A 40 10.79 5.68 -3.15
CA GLN A 40 10.80 6.62 -4.26
C GLN A 40 10.90 5.82 -5.56
N ILE A 41 9.81 5.78 -6.32
CA ILE A 41 9.82 5.22 -7.68
C ILE A 41 9.77 6.35 -8.70
N ALA A 42 10.62 6.28 -9.72
CA ALA A 42 10.47 7.14 -10.89
C ALA A 42 9.25 6.65 -11.68
N LEU A 43 8.28 7.54 -11.89
CA LEU A 43 7.12 7.22 -12.71
C LEU A 43 7.59 7.08 -14.16
N PRO A 44 7.20 6.00 -14.88
CA PRO A 44 7.73 5.69 -16.22
C PRO A 44 7.42 6.74 -17.30
N HIS A 45 6.58 7.74 -16.99
CA HIS A 45 6.20 8.83 -17.91
C HIS A 45 6.38 10.22 -17.29
N ARG A 46 7.37 10.41 -16.40
CA ARG A 46 7.79 11.73 -15.90
C ARG A 46 9.06 12.18 -16.56
#